data_AF-A0A968H8R7-F1
#
_entry.id   AF-A0A968H8R7-F1
#
_cell.length_a   1.000
_cell.length_b   1.000
_cell.length_c   1.000
_cell.angle_alpha   90.00
_cell.angle_beta   90.00
_cell.angle_gamma   90.00
#
_symmetry.space_group_name_H-M   'P 1'
#
loop_
_entity.id
_entity.type
_entity.pdbx_description
1 polymer ?
#
loop_
_entity_poly.entity_id
_entity_poly.type
_entity_poly.pdbx_seq_one_letter_code
_entity_poly.pdbx_strand_id
1 'polypeptide(L)' 'MPLITIDGRQYELDLLSSTAKEQLASLQFVDAEIQKLQAQLAAYQTARMAYSNALKAALPKMEEVVVGS' A
#
# COMPACT_ATOMS: atom_id res chain seq x y z
N MET A 1 4.26 32.46 -4.64
CA MET A 1 5.35 31.52 -4.35
C MET A 1 4.73 30.30 -3.69
N PRO A 2 4.74 29.12 -4.32
CA PRO A 2 4.19 27.92 -3.71
C PRO A 2 5.07 27.47 -2.52
N LEU A 3 4.44 27.25 -1.37
CA LEU A 3 5.08 26.69 -0.18
C LEU A 3 4.91 25.17 -0.20
N ILE A 4 5.98 24.44 0.08
CA ILE A 4 5.96 22.99 0.25
C ILE A 4 6.43 22.62 1.64
N THR A 5 5.92 21.51 2.15
CA THR A 5 6.36 20.95 3.42
C THR A 5 7.27 19.76 3.17
N ILE A 6 8.51 19.83 3.64
CA ILE A 6 9.47 18.73 3.64
C ILE A 6 9.85 18.49 5.11
N ASP A 7 9.72 17.25 5.60
CA ASP A 7 10.01 16.86 6.99
C ASP A 7 9.36 17.77 8.05
N GLY A 8 8.12 18.20 7.79
CA GLY A 8 7.36 19.06 8.70
C GLY A 8 7.79 20.53 8.72
N ARG A 9 8.74 20.94 7.87
CA ARG A 9 9.16 22.34 7.72
C ARG A 9 8.65 22.90 6.40
N GLN A 10 8.20 24.15 6.44
CA GLN A 10 7.78 24.88 5.24
C GLN A 10 8.98 25.48 4.52
N TYR A 11 9.01 25.29 3.21
CA TYR A 11 9.99 25.87 2.30
C TYR A 11 9.27 26.55 1.14
N GLU A 12 9.74 27.73 0.75
CA GLU A 12 9.32 28.31 -0.52
C GLU A 12 9.99 27.52 -1.64
N LEU A 13 9.18 26.94 -2.53
CA LEU A 13 9.67 26.13 -3.64
C LEU A 13 10.66 26.92 -4.50
N ASP A 14 10.39 28.21 -4.71
CA ASP A 14 11.20 29.08 -5.56
C ASP A 14 12.61 29.30 -4.99
N LEU A 15 12.77 29.23 -3.66
CA LEU A 15 14.04 29.39 -2.95
C LEU A 15 14.89 28.11 -2.89
N LEU A 16 14.35 26.97 -3.31
CA LEU A 16 15.11 25.73 -3.36
C LEU A 16 16.14 25.73 -4.50
N SER A 17 17.28 25.08 -4.26
CA SER A 17 18.28 24.85 -5.30
C SER A 17 17.71 23.97 -6.42
N SER A 18 18.29 24.05 -7.62
CA SER A 18 17.92 23.18 -8.75
C SER A 18 18.01 21.70 -8.38
N THR A 19 19.11 21.30 -7.73
CA THR A 19 19.29 19.93 -7.25
C THR A 19 18.21 19.51 -6.25
N ALA A 20 17.81 20.39 -5.31
CA ALA A 20 16.74 20.07 -4.36
C ALA A 20 15.39 19.85 -5.08
N LYS A 21 15.10 20.65 -6.11
CA LYS A 21 13.89 20.49 -6.95
C LYS A 21 13.90 19.17 -7.73
N GLU A 22 15.04 18.78 -8.28
CA GLU A 22 15.21 17.50 -8.99
C GLU A 22 15.02 16.30 -8.06
N GLN A 23 15.60 16.34 -6.86
CA GLN A 23 15.41 15.28 -5.87
C GLN A 23 13.96 15.23 -5.38
N LEU A 24 13.31 16.37 -5.16
CA LEU A 24 11.90 16.44 -4.80
C LEU A 24 11.00 15.79 -5.87
N ALA A 25 11.23 16.11 -7.15
CA ALA A 25 10.49 15.49 -8.26
C ALA A 25 10.70 13.97 -8.29
N SER A 26 11.93 13.51 -8.05
CA SER A 26 12.26 12.09 -7.99
C SER A 26 11.54 11.38 -6.82
N LEU A 27 11.49 12.01 -5.64
CA LEU A 27 10.75 11.50 -4.49
C LEU A 27 9.26 11.41 -4.78
N GLN A 28 8.65 12.46 -5.33
CA GLN A 28 7.23 12.48 -5.69
C GLN A 28 6.88 11.36 -6.68
N PHE A 29 7.75 11.10 -7.65
CA PHE A 29 7.57 10.00 -8.59
C PHE A 29 7.59 8.63 -7.88
N VAL A 30 8.58 8.40 -7.01
CA VAL A 30 8.69 7.14 -6.26
C VAL A 30 7.49 6.95 -5.32
N ASP A 31 7.05 8.00 -4.63
CA ASP A 31 5.90 7.95 -3.74
C ASP A 31 4.61 7.58 -4.49
N ALA A 32 4.41 8.12 -5.69
CA ALA A 32 3.28 7.76 -6.54
C ALA A 32 3.30 6.27 -6.95
N GLU A 33 4.47 5.73 -7.33
CA GLU A 33 4.59 4.31 -7.64
C GLU A 33 4.40 3.42 -6.41
N ILE A 34 4.87 3.84 -5.23
CA ILE A 34 4.59 3.13 -3.96
C ILE A 34 3.08 3.07 -3.70
N GLN A 35 2.36 4.18 -3.84
CA GLN A 35 0.90 4.22 -3.65
C GLN A 35 0.18 3.27 -4.63
N LYS A 36 0.61 3.25 -5.89
CA LYS A 36 0.07 2.33 -6.90
C LYS A 36 0.32 0.87 -6.55
N LEU A 37 1.52 0.53 -6.08
CA LEU A 37 1.83 -0.83 -5.60
C LEU A 37 1.00 -1.22 -4.38
N GLN A 38 0.76 -0.29 -3.45
CA GLN A 38 -0.12 -0.53 -2.30
C GLN A 38 -1.58 -0.79 -2.74
N ALA A 39 -2.08 -0.06 -3.74
CA ALA A 39 -3.41 -0.30 -4.29
C ALA A 39 -3.52 -1.68 -4.95
N GLN A 40 -2.50 -2.09 -5.71
CA GLN A 40 -2.42 -3.44 -6.28
C GLN A 40 -2.38 -4.51 -5.18
N LEU A 41 -1.56 -4.31 -4.15
CA LEU A 41 -1.46 -5.22 -3.02
C LEU A 41 -2.82 -5.40 -2.31
N ALA A 42 -3.56 -4.31 -2.10
CA ALA A 42 -4.90 -4.37 -1.50
C ALA A 42 -5.89 -5.19 -2.35
N ALA A 43 -5.82 -5.06 -3.68
CA ALA A 43 -6.63 -5.88 -4.59
C ALA A 43 -6.27 -7.37 -4.47
N TYR A 44 -4.99 -7.72 -4.45
CA TYR A 44 -4.53 -9.10 -4.27
C TYR A 44 -4.89 -9.67 -2.89
N GLN A 45 -4.80 -8.87 -1.83
CA GLN A 45 -5.24 -9.28 -0.50
C GLN A 45 -6.74 -9.60 -0.48
N THR A 46 -7.56 -8.79 -1.13
CA THR A 46 -9.00 -9.03 -1.28
C THR A 46 -9.27 -10.34 -2.02
N ALA A 47 -8.60 -10.56 -3.15
CA ALA A 47 -8.71 -11.81 -3.91
C ALA A 47 -8.30 -13.03 -3.07
N ARG A 48 -7.18 -12.94 -2.34
CA ARG A 48 -6.71 -14.01 -1.44
C ARG A 48 -7.76 -14.35 -0.37
N MET A 49 -8.40 -13.35 0.22
CA MET A 49 -9.46 -13.56 1.20
C MET A 49 -10.69 -14.23 0.58
N ALA A 50 -11.10 -13.81 -0.61
CA ALA A 50 -12.19 -14.43 -1.35
C ALA A 50 -11.90 -15.91 -1.63
N TYR A 51 -10.71 -16.24 -2.12
CA TYR A 51 -10.30 -17.62 -2.37
C TYR A 51 -10.18 -18.45 -1.10
N SER A 52 -9.69 -17.87 0.00
CA SER A 52 -9.64 -18.56 1.30
C SER A 52 -11.05 -18.91 1.79
N ASN A 53 -12.00 -18.00 1.66
CA ASN A 53 -13.39 -18.24 2.04
C ASN A 53 -14.06 -19.27 1.13
N ALA A 54 -13.84 -19.18 -0.18
CA ALA A 54 -14.35 -20.17 -1.14
C ALA A 54 -13.80 -21.57 -0.85
N LEU A 55 -12.50 -21.68 -0.55
CA LEU A 55 -11.89 -22.94 -0.13
C LEU A 55 -12.54 -23.49 1.13
N LYS A 56 -12.69 -22.67 2.18
CA LYS A 56 -13.37 -23.08 3.43
C LYS A 56 -14.79 -23.59 3.19
N ALA A 57 -15.53 -22.98 2.27
CA ALA A 57 -16.88 -23.40 1.91
C ALA A 57 -16.92 -24.70 1.09
N ALA A 58 -15.89 -24.95 0.29
CA ALA A 58 -15.76 -26.16 -0.53
C ALA A 58 -15.21 -27.36 0.26
N LEU A 59 -14.50 -27.12 1.37
CA LEU A 59 -14.04 -28.19 2.24
C LEU A 59 -15.25 -28.86 2.90
N PRO A 60 -15.23 -30.20 3.03
CA PRO A 60 -16.26 -30.89 3.80
C PRO A 60 -16.27 -30.30 5.21
N LYS A 61 -17.46 -30.02 5.73
CA LYS A 61 -17.60 -29.77 7.17
C LYS A 61 -17.09 -31.03 7.85
N MET A 62 -15.93 -30.95 8.50
CA MET A 62 -15.66 -31.87 9.60
C MET A 62 -16.74 -31.57 10.62
N GLU A 63 -17.88 -32.26 10.50
CA GLU A 63 -18.59 -32.71 11.69
C GLU A 63 -17.50 -33.32 12.55
N GLU A 64 -17.27 -32.65 13.67
CA GLU A 64 -16.42 -33.02 14.77
C GLU A 64 -16.14 -34.52 14.71
N VAL A 65 -14.96 -34.91 14.21
CA VAL A 65 -14.44 -36.23 14.54
C VAL A 65 -14.09 -36.10 16.01
N VAL A 66 -15.12 -36.25 16.86
CA VAL A 66 -15.00 -36.71 18.22
C VAL A 66 -14.33 -38.07 18.06
N VAL A 67 -13.00 -38.07 17.96
CA VAL A 67 -12.22 -39.24 18.32
C VAL A 67 -12.42 -39.34 19.83
N GLY A 68 -13.51 -40.03 20.19
CA GLY A 68 -13.87 -40.24 21.57
C GLY A 68 -12.83 -41.08 22.28
N SER A 69 -12.81 -40.87 23.60
CA SER A 69 -12.36 -41.78 24.68
C SER A 69 -10.89 -42.16 24.71
#